data_AF-A0A5K1A0L0-F1
#
_entry.id   AF-A0A5K1A0L0-F1
#
_cell.length_a   1.000
_cell.length_b   1.000
_cell.length_c   1.000
_cell.angle_alpha   90.00
_cell.angle_beta   90.00
_cell.angle_gamma   90.00
#
_symmetry.space_group_name_H-M   'P 1'
#
loop_
_entity.id
_entity.type
_entity.pdbx_description
1 polymer ?
#
loop_
_entity_poly.entity_id
_entity_poly.type
_entity_poly.pdbx_seq_one_letter_code
_entity_poly.pdbx_strand_id
1 'polypeptide(L)' 'QHSGLPYLNAYLDSVGSNFSHGANFATAGSTILRQNTTLFQSGFSPFSLDVQSWQFNQFKTRGGVAYGK' A
#
# COMPACT_ATOMS: atom_id res chain seq x y z
N GLN A 1 20.38 13.92 -6.13
CA GLN A 1 19.33 14.86 -6.59
C GLN A 1 17.96 14.20 -6.38
N HIS A 2 16.94 14.96 -5.96
CA HIS A 2 15.54 14.49 -5.94
C HIS A 2 14.86 14.94 -7.24
N SER A 3 14.20 14.04 -7.96
CA SER A 3 13.71 14.25 -9.34
C SER A 3 12.56 15.27 -9.50
N GLY A 4 12.36 16.17 -8.55
CA GLY A 4 11.30 17.20 -8.58
C GLY A 4 9.87 16.67 -8.46
N LEU A 5 9.69 15.35 -8.37
CA LEU A 5 8.38 14.71 -8.25
C LEU A 5 7.94 14.63 -6.78
N PRO A 6 6.66 14.84 -6.48
CA PRO A 6 6.13 14.74 -5.13
C PRO A 6 6.22 13.29 -4.61
N TYR A 7 6.51 13.14 -3.32
CA TYR A 7 6.58 11.82 -2.68
C TYR A 7 5.19 11.21 -2.51
N LEU A 8 5.14 9.88 -2.56
CA LEU A 8 3.94 9.12 -2.20
C LEU A 8 3.87 9.00 -0.66
N ASN A 9 2.67 9.14 -0.11
CA ASN A 9 2.43 8.87 1.31
C ASN A 9 2.32 7.36 1.57
N ALA A 10 2.61 6.91 2.79
CA ALA A 10 2.33 5.53 3.15
C ALA A 10 0.81 5.29 3.21
N TYR A 11 0.32 4.18 2.65
CA TYR A 11 -1.13 3.89 2.64
C TYR A 11 -1.76 3.85 4.04
N LEU A 12 -0.98 3.42 5.05
CA LEU A 12 -1.44 3.33 6.44
C LEU A 12 -1.43 4.67 7.18
N ASP A 13 -0.80 5.70 6.61
CA ASP A 13 -0.82 7.05 7.17
C ASP A 13 -2.14 7.73 6.75
N SER A 14 -3.18 7.54 7.57
CA SER A 14 -4.57 7.83 7.18
C SER A 14 -5.13 9.15 7.72
N VAL A 15 -4.56 9.69 8.79
CA VAL A 15 -5.09 10.89 9.46
C VAL A 15 -4.38 12.12 8.93
N GLY A 16 -5.09 12.94 8.15
CA GLY A 16 -4.57 14.20 7.61
C GLY A 16 -3.66 14.07 6.38
N SER A 17 -3.41 12.85 5.91
CA SER A 17 -2.53 12.60 4.77
C SER A 17 -3.20 12.96 3.44
N ASN A 18 -2.47 13.71 2.61
CA ASN A 18 -2.93 14.11 1.28
C ASN A 18 -2.42 13.13 0.22
N PHE A 19 -3.29 12.23 -0.22
CA PHE A 19 -2.96 11.23 -1.24
C PHE A 19 -3.07 11.74 -2.69
N SER A 20 -3.12 13.05 -2.94
CA SER A 20 -3.18 13.62 -4.31
C SER A 20 -2.02 13.18 -5.20
N HIS A 21 -0.88 12.82 -4.61
CA HIS A 21 0.30 12.31 -5.29
C HIS A 21 0.42 10.78 -5.26
N GLY A 22 -0.60 10.11 -4.74
CA GLY A 22 -0.65 8.66 -4.58
C GLY A 22 -0.31 8.17 -3.17
N ALA A 23 -0.43 6.85 -3.02
CA ALA A 23 -0.15 6.12 -1.79
C ALA A 23 0.76 4.91 -2.10
N ASN A 24 1.72 4.64 -1.22
CA ASN A 24 2.60 3.49 -1.29
C ASN A 24 2.01 2.33 -0.48
N PHE A 25 1.85 1.17 -1.14
CA PHE A 25 1.35 -0.08 -0.55
C PHE A 25 2.46 -1.12 -0.36
N ALA A 26 3.68 -0.82 -0.81
CA ALA A 26 4.79 -1.74 -0.73
C ALA A 26 5.15 -2.02 0.73
N THR A 27 5.27 -3.30 1.07
CA THR A 27 5.80 -3.73 2.36
C THR A 27 7.15 -4.42 2.16
N ALA A 28 8.12 -4.08 3.01
CA ALA A 28 9.44 -4.70 2.98
C ALA A 28 9.35 -6.20 3.30
N GLY A 29 10.18 -7.02 2.64
CA GLY A 29 10.17 -8.47 2.85
C GLY A 29 8.93 -9.18 2.31
N SER A 30 8.12 -8.52 1.48
CA SER A 30 6.96 -9.16 0.83
C SER A 30 7.37 -10.06 -0.33
N THR A 31 6.65 -11.16 -0.47
CA THR A 31 6.78 -12.10 -1.58
C THR A 31 5.64 -11.93 -2.59
N ILE A 32 5.84 -12.46 -3.81
CA ILE A 32 4.77 -12.48 -4.84
C ILE A 32 3.60 -13.34 -4.37
N LEU A 33 3.89 -14.55 -3.88
CA LEU A 33 2.90 -15.49 -3.37
C LEU A 33 2.68 -15.33 -1.87
N ARG A 34 1.51 -15.74 -1.38
CA ARG A 34 1.23 -15.85 0.05
C ARG A 34 2.08 -16.96 0.67
N GLN A 35 2.61 -16.67 1.86
CA GLN A 35 3.33 -17.65 2.65
C GLN A 35 2.34 -18.43 3.53
N ASN A 36 2.56 -19.74 3.67
CA ASN A 36 1.83 -20.58 4.63
C ASN A 36 2.52 -20.60 6.02
N THR A 37 3.25 -19.54 6.33
CA THR A 37 3.99 -19.34 7.59
C THR A 37 3.71 -17.95 8.12
N THR A 38 3.95 -17.75 9.41
CA THR A 38 3.81 -16.44 10.04
C THR A 38 5.09 -15.60 9.86
N LEU A 39 4.96 -14.28 10.05
CA LEU A 39 6.10 -13.35 10.05
C LEU A 39 7.21 -13.79 11.01
N PHE A 40 6.86 -14.34 12.18
CA PHE A 40 7.84 -14.78 13.18
C PHE A 40 8.56 -16.09 12.81
N GLN A 41 8.03 -16.86 11.85
CA GLN A 41 8.63 -18.13 11.42
C GLN A 41 9.58 -17.95 10.23
N SER A 42 9.16 -17.18 9.21
CA SER A 42 9.94 -17.02 7.98
C SER A 42 10.57 -15.65 7.81
N GLY A 43 10.11 -14.64 8.56
CA GLY A 43 10.55 -13.25 8.40
C GLY A 43 9.93 -12.55 7.18
N PHE A 44 9.12 -13.24 6.37
CA PHE A 44 8.43 -12.62 5.25
C PHE A 44 7.21 -11.84 5.70
N SER A 45 6.99 -10.70 5.04
CA SER A 45 5.81 -9.88 5.27
C SER A 45 4.54 -10.66 4.93
N PRO A 46 3.49 -10.56 5.77
CA PRO A 46 2.20 -11.17 5.49
C PRO A 46 1.44 -10.48 4.34
N PHE A 47 1.91 -9.33 3.87
CA PHE A 47 1.31 -8.56 2.78
C PHE A 47 1.95 -8.94 1.44
N SER A 48 1.60 -10.10 0.90
CA SER A 48 2.01 -10.54 -0.44
C SER A 48 1.52 -9.59 -1.54
N LEU A 49 2.05 -9.74 -2.76
CA LEU A 49 1.71 -8.85 -3.88
C LEU A 49 0.19 -8.82 -4.17
N ASP A 50 -0.50 -9.94 -4.03
CA ASP A 50 -1.96 -9.99 -4.23
C ASP A 50 -2.72 -9.22 -3.13
N VAL A 51 -2.22 -9.24 -1.89
CA VAL A 51 -2.78 -8.47 -0.78
C VAL A 51 -2.54 -6.97 -0.97
N GLN A 52 -1.34 -6.56 -1.37
CA GLN A 52 -1.02 -5.16 -1.70
C GLN A 52 -1.91 -4.65 -2.84
N SER A 53 -2.11 -5.48 -3.87
CA SER A 53 -3.01 -5.16 -5.00
C SER A 53 -4.47 -5.03 -4.56
N TRP A 54 -4.92 -5.91 -3.65
CA TRP A 54 -6.26 -5.83 -3.08
C TRP A 54 -6.44 -4.54 -2.26
N GLN A 55 -5.47 -4.17 -1.43
CA GLN A 55 -5.47 -2.91 -0.66
C GLN A 55 -5.51 -1.68 -1.59
N PHE A 56 -4.72 -1.68 -2.67
CA PHE A 56 -4.76 -0.62 -3.68
C PHE A 56 -6.13 -0.49 -4.35
N ASN A 57 -6.75 -1.61 -4.71
CA ASN A 57 -8.10 -1.58 -5.29
C ASN A 57 -9.13 -1.05 -4.30
N GLN A 58 -9.06 -1.47 -3.04
CA GLN A 58 -9.92 -0.91 -1.98
C GLN A 58 -9.69 0.60 -1.80
N PHE A 59 -8.44 1.05 -1.82
CA PHE A 59 -8.09 2.47 -1.76
C PHE A 59 -8.72 3.25 -2.92
N LYS A 60 -8.61 2.76 -4.16
CA LYS A 60 -9.26 3.40 -5.32
C LYS A 60 -10.78 3.43 -5.19
N THR A 61 -11.42 2.36 -4.73
CA THR A 61 -12.88 2.32 -4.55
C THR A 61 -13.33 3.32 -3.49
N ARG A 62 -12.66 3.36 -2.34
CA ARG A 62 -13.01 4.27 -1.24
C ARG A 62 -12.66 5.72 -1.55
N GLY A 63 -11.53 5.96 -2.22
CA GLY A 63 -11.16 7.27 -2.74
C GLY A 63 -12.12 7.74 -3.83
N GLY A 64 -12.53 6.87 -4.73
CA GLY A 64 -13.52 7.15 -5.78
C GLY A 64 -14.91 7.50 -5.23
N VAL A 65 -15.32 6.93 -4.10
CA VAL A 65 -16.53 7.37 -3.37
C VAL A 65 -16.39 8.82 -2.86
N ALA A 66 -15.17 9.30 -2.60
CA ALA A 66 -14.88 10.70 -2.27
C ALA A 66 -14.67 11.60 -3.51
N TYR A 67 -14.33 11.05 -4.68
CA TYR A 67 -14.18 11.77 -5.96
C TYR A 67 -15.42 11.70 -6.87
N GLY A 68 -16.52 11.12 -6.39
CA GLY A 68 -17.79 10.93 -7.09
C GLY A 68 -18.96 11.76 -6.55
N LYS A 69 -18.68 12.96 -6.05
CA LYS A 69 -19.67 14.01 -5.74
C LYS A 69 -19.18 15.36 -6.21
#